data_AF-A0A7C5KI45-F1
#
_entry.id   AF-A0A7C5KI45-F1
#
_cell.length_a   1.000
_cell.length_b   1.000
_cell.length_c   1.000
_cell.angle_alpha   90.00
_cell.angle_beta   90.00
_cell.angle_gamma   90.00
#
_symmetry.space_group_name_H-M   'P 1'
#
loop_
_entity.id
_entity.type
_entity.pdbx_description
1 polymer ?
#
loop_
_entity_poly.entity_id
_entity_poly.type
_entity_poly.pdbx_seq_one_letter_code
_entity_poly.pdbx_strand_id
1 'polypeptide(L)'
;MQHASTSAAAQQQRRIETDADGFLLDPDRWNKGLARALARQEGIEELGPNHWAIIYYLREHHLSYGSLPPMSQVCRTRGLDRGAVQRLFGGCRQAWRISGLPNPGEEALSYMN
;
A
#
# COMPACT_ATOMS: atom_id res chain seq x y z
N MET A 1 -15.72 -31.62 31.92
CA MET A 1 -15.31 -30.24 32.23
C MET A 1 -13.82 -30.13 31.97
N GLN A 2 -13.36 -29.00 31.41
CA GLN A 2 -11.98 -28.68 30.96
C GLN A 2 -11.66 -29.32 29.60
N HIS A 3 -11.26 -28.60 28.54
CA HIS A 3 -10.26 -27.54 28.48
C HIS A 3 -10.75 -26.26 27.78
N ALA A 4 -10.60 -25.14 28.47
CA ALA A 4 -10.43 -23.84 27.84
C ALA A 4 -8.94 -23.60 27.62
N SER A 5 -8.55 -23.21 26.40
CA SER A 5 -7.39 -22.38 26.07
C SER A 5 -7.10 -22.52 24.58
N THR A 6 -7.84 -21.81 23.73
CA THR A 6 -7.45 -21.61 22.34
C THR A 6 -7.14 -20.14 22.12
N SER A 7 -5.83 -19.88 22.13
CA SER A 7 -5.10 -18.85 21.38
C SER A 7 -5.46 -17.38 21.61
N ALA A 8 -4.50 -16.69 22.23
CA ALA A 8 -4.30 -15.24 22.27
C ALA A 8 -4.04 -14.65 20.86
N ALA A 9 -5.02 -14.78 19.95
CA ALA A 9 -5.05 -14.07 18.68
C ALA A 9 -6.01 -12.87 18.70
N ALA A 10 -6.52 -12.52 19.88
CA ALA A 10 -7.22 -11.28 20.12
C ALA A 10 -6.20 -10.20 20.54
N GLN A 11 -6.23 -9.06 19.86
CA GLN A 11 -5.66 -7.78 20.26
C GLN A 11 -4.15 -7.60 20.06
N GLN A 12 -3.77 -7.34 18.81
CA GLN A 12 -2.94 -6.16 18.60
C GLN A 12 -3.39 -5.47 17.32
N GLN A 13 -4.49 -4.73 17.41
CA GLN A 13 -4.72 -3.59 16.53
C GLN A 13 -3.61 -2.57 16.83
N ARG A 14 -2.37 -2.86 16.39
CA ARG A 14 -1.30 -1.87 16.42
C ARG A 14 -1.80 -0.75 15.53
N ARG A 15 -2.17 0.37 16.16
CA ARG A 15 -2.56 1.59 15.48
C ARG A 15 -1.57 1.82 14.36
N ILE A 16 -2.06 1.89 13.13
CA ILE A 16 -1.19 2.18 11.99
C ILE A 16 -0.76 3.63 12.18
N GLU A 17 0.54 3.83 12.32
CA GLU A 17 1.12 5.14 12.55
C GLU A 17 1.34 5.81 11.20
N THR A 18 0.44 6.73 10.86
CA THR A 18 0.51 7.53 9.63
C THR A 18 0.67 9.01 9.95
N ASP A 19 1.17 9.77 8.99
CA ASP A 19 1.13 11.23 9.03
C ASP A 19 -0.31 11.76 8.80
N ALA A 20 -0.45 13.09 8.79
CA ALA A 20 -1.73 13.77 8.55
C ALA A 20 -2.31 13.49 7.15
N ASP A 21 -1.45 13.14 6.19
CA ASP A 21 -1.81 12.76 4.84
C ASP A 21 -1.93 11.24 4.69
N GLY A 22 -1.97 10.45 5.76
CA GLY A 22 -2.19 9.00 5.69
C GLY A 22 -1.02 8.17 5.16
N PHE A 23 0.19 8.73 5.05
CA PHE A 23 1.40 7.97 4.69
C PHE A 23 2.03 7.31 5.92
N LEU A 24 2.59 6.12 5.74
CA LEU A 24 3.18 5.35 6.82
C LEU A 24 4.42 6.05 7.37
N LEU A 25 4.48 6.29 8.68
CA LEU A 25 5.62 6.96 9.33
C LEU A 25 6.89 6.10 9.33
N ASP A 26 6.73 4.77 9.38
CA ASP A 26 7.83 3.81 9.39
C ASP A 26 7.65 2.77 8.25
N PRO A 27 8.23 3.03 7.07
CA PRO A 27 8.17 2.12 5.91
C PRO A 27 8.76 0.72 6.14
N ASP A 28 9.66 0.56 7.12
CA ASP A 28 10.34 -0.72 7.41
C ASP A 28 9.42 -1.68 8.16
N ARG A 29 8.42 -1.16 8.87
CA ARG A 29 7.37 -1.98 9.50
C ARG A 29 6.35 -2.55 8.52
N TRP A 30 6.42 -2.15 7.25
CA TRP A 30 5.50 -2.63 6.24
C TRP A 30 5.65 -4.13 6.01
N ASN A 31 4.50 -4.78 5.90
CA ASN A 31 4.38 -6.19 5.56
C ASN A 31 3.01 -6.43 4.89
N LYS A 32 2.77 -7.64 4.38
CA LYS A 32 1.51 -7.97 3.69
C LYS A 32 0.27 -7.75 4.56
N GLY A 33 0.36 -7.97 5.88
CA GLY A 33 -0.74 -7.71 6.82
C GLY A 33 -1.03 -6.21 6.94
N LEU A 34 0.01 -5.40 7.05
CA LEU A 34 -0.13 -3.94 7.09
C LEU A 34 -0.69 -3.38 5.78
N ALA A 35 -0.21 -3.88 4.63
CA ALA A 35 -0.74 -3.50 3.32
C ALA A 35 -2.25 -3.77 3.22
N ARG A 36 -2.72 -4.92 3.72
CA ARG A 36 -4.16 -5.25 3.76
C ARG A 36 -4.93 -4.31 4.68
N ALA A 37 -4.37 -3.95 5.83
CA ALA A 37 -5.01 -3.03 6.75
C ALA A 37 -5.10 -1.60 6.18
N LEU A 38 -4.03 -1.11 5.54
CA LEU A 38 -4.01 0.15 4.79
C LEU A 38 -5.02 0.14 3.64
N ALA A 39 -5.09 -0.96 2.89
CA ALA A 39 -6.06 -1.11 1.81
C ALA A 39 -7.50 -0.95 2.30
N ARG A 40 -7.84 -1.55 3.44
CA ARG A 40 -9.17 -1.41 4.06
C ARG A 40 -9.47 0.02 4.50
N GLN A 41 -8.47 0.75 5.00
CA GLN A 41 -8.64 2.18 5.33
C GLN A 41 -8.94 3.03 4.08
N GLU A 42 -8.42 2.62 2.93
CA GLU A 42 -8.65 3.26 1.63
C GLU A 42 -9.89 2.69 0.89
N GLY A 43 -10.71 1.87 1.54
CA GLY A 43 -11.95 1.31 0.96
C GLY A 43 -11.77 0.10 0.05
N ILE A 44 -10.62 -0.58 0.12
CA ILE A 44 -10.30 -1.78 -0.66
C ILE A 44 -10.32 -3.00 0.27
N GLU A 45 -11.36 -3.83 0.13
CA GLU A 45 -11.55 -5.01 0.99
C GLU A 45 -10.47 -6.07 0.81
N GLU A 46 -10.02 -6.29 -0.43
CA GLU A 46 -9.07 -7.34 -0.79
C GLU A 46 -7.98 -6.87 -1.77
N LEU A 47 -6.75 -7.35 -1.51
CA LEU A 47 -5.60 -7.19 -2.41
C LEU A 47 -5.40 -8.46 -3.22
N GLY A 48 -5.75 -8.40 -4.50
CA GLY A 48 -5.58 -9.47 -5.49
C GLY A 48 -4.19 -9.47 -6.15
N PRO A 49 -3.93 -10.41 -7.07
CA PRO A 49 -2.63 -10.55 -7.71
C PRO A 49 -2.12 -9.28 -8.40
N ASN A 50 -3.00 -8.55 -9.10
CA ASN A 50 -2.63 -7.31 -9.78
C ASN A 50 -2.33 -6.18 -8.78
N HIS A 51 -3.03 -6.13 -7.64
CA HIS A 51 -2.68 -5.20 -6.57
C HIS A 51 -1.27 -5.47 -6.06
N TRP A 52 -0.97 -6.73 -5.74
CA TRP A 52 0.36 -7.11 -5.26
C TRP A 52 1.46 -6.80 -6.29
N ALA A 53 1.21 -7.04 -7.58
CA ALA A 53 2.17 -6.72 -8.63
C ALA A 53 2.54 -5.23 -8.66
N ILE A 54 1.55 -4.34 -8.50
CA ILE A 54 1.76 -2.89 -8.44
C ILE A 54 2.46 -2.50 -7.13
N ILE A 55 1.97 -3.01 -5.99
CA ILE A 55 2.53 -2.73 -4.66
C ILE A 55 4.02 -3.07 -4.59
N TYR A 56 4.41 -4.27 -5.01
CA TYR A 56 5.82 -4.68 -4.97
C TYR A 56 6.65 -3.85 -5.93
N TYR A 57 6.15 -3.56 -7.13
CA TYR A 57 6.87 -2.71 -8.07
C TYR A 57 7.14 -1.31 -7.51
N LEU A 58 6.14 -0.66 -6.89
CA LEU A 58 6.32 0.66 -6.28
C LEU A 58 7.36 0.61 -5.15
N ARG A 59 7.28 -0.41 -4.28
CA ARG A 59 8.25 -0.60 -3.20
C ARG A 59 9.67 -0.85 -3.71
N GLU A 60 9.83 -1.78 -4.63
CA GLU A 60 11.13 -2.12 -5.21
C GLU A 60 11.74 -0.92 -5.91
N HIS A 61 10.97 -0.17 -6.70
CA HIS A 61 11.46 1.02 -7.37
C HIS A 61 11.90 2.10 -6.40
N HIS A 62 11.08 2.40 -5.38
CA HIS A 62 11.42 3.41 -4.38
C HIS A 62 12.67 3.01 -3.59
N LEU A 63 12.78 1.74 -3.15
CA LEU A 63 13.94 1.27 -2.40
C LEU A 63 15.22 1.20 -3.25
N SER A 64 15.10 0.98 -4.55
CA SER A 64 16.26 0.89 -5.46
C SER A 64 16.75 2.26 -5.94
N TYR A 65 15.83 3.19 -6.18
CA TYR A 65 16.13 4.45 -6.88
C TYR A 65 15.76 5.72 -6.08
N GLY A 66 15.14 5.59 -4.90
CA GLY A 66 14.70 6.71 -4.08
C GLY A 66 13.68 7.63 -4.77
N SER A 67 13.01 7.16 -5.82
CA SER A 67 12.19 7.98 -6.70
C SER A 67 10.86 7.33 -7.07
N LEU A 68 9.94 8.18 -7.51
CA LEU A 68 8.61 7.83 -7.99
C LEU A 68 8.70 7.22 -9.39
N PRO A 69 8.29 5.96 -9.60
CA PRO A 69 8.20 5.42 -10.93
C PRO A 69 7.05 6.08 -11.71
N PRO A 70 7.18 6.25 -13.04
CA PRO A 70 6.04 6.57 -13.89
C PRO A 70 4.99 5.45 -13.82
N MET A 71 3.75 5.79 -13.48
CA MET A 71 2.67 4.79 -13.37
C MET A 71 2.42 4.04 -14.69
N SER A 72 2.64 4.70 -15.82
CA SER A 72 2.59 4.08 -17.15
C SER A 72 3.61 2.96 -17.33
N GLN A 73 4.77 3.05 -16.67
CA GLN A 73 5.80 2.01 -16.68
C GLN A 73 5.37 0.82 -15.83
N VAL A 74 4.74 1.06 -14.67
CA VAL A 74 4.17 0.00 -13.82
C VAL A 74 3.18 -0.84 -14.64
N CYS A 75 2.23 -0.18 -15.29
CA CYS A 75 1.20 -0.86 -16.08
C CYS A 75 1.81 -1.65 -17.23
N ARG A 76 2.72 -1.04 -18.02
CA ARG A 76 3.35 -1.70 -19.17
C ARG A 76 4.16 -2.93 -18.75
N THR A 77 4.99 -2.81 -17.72
CA THR A 77 5.86 -3.91 -17.24
C THR A 77 5.06 -5.11 -16.72
N ARG A 78 3.83 -4.86 -16.24
CA ARG A 78 2.95 -5.91 -15.68
C ARG A 78 1.85 -6.35 -16.65
N GLY A 79 1.83 -5.86 -17.89
CA GLY A 79 0.78 -6.16 -18.87
C GLY A 79 -0.60 -5.65 -18.47
N LEU A 80 -0.66 -4.60 -17.65
CA LEU A 80 -1.89 -3.98 -17.18
C LEU A 80 -2.28 -2.79 -18.07
N ASP A 81 -3.57 -2.49 -18.13
CA ASP A 81 -4.10 -1.35 -18.86
C ASP A 81 -3.77 -0.01 -18.16
N ARG A 82 -3.86 1.10 -18.89
CA ARG A 82 -3.56 2.45 -18.36
C ARG A 82 -4.47 2.88 -17.20
N GLY A 83 -5.69 2.34 -17.11
CA GLY A 83 -6.63 2.61 -16.03
C GLY A 83 -6.53 1.64 -14.85
N ALA A 84 -5.59 0.69 -14.87
CA ALA A 84 -5.50 -0.35 -13.86
C ALA A 84 -5.28 0.22 -12.45
N VAL A 85 -4.41 1.23 -12.28
CA VAL A 85 -4.18 1.85 -10.96
C VAL A 85 -5.46 2.49 -10.43
N GLN A 86 -6.16 3.26 -11.26
CA GLN A 86 -7.43 3.89 -10.87
C GLN A 86 -8.48 2.84 -10.47
N ARG A 87 -8.61 1.78 -11.27
CA ARG A 87 -9.60 0.72 -11.03
C ARG A 87 -9.28 -0.15 -9.83
N LEU A 88 -8.01 -0.42 -9.57
CA LEU A 88 -7.55 -1.32 -8.50
C LEU A 88 -7.41 -0.60 -7.15
N PHE A 89 -6.97 0.66 -7.17
CA PHE A 89 -6.62 1.41 -5.95
C PHE A 89 -7.47 2.66 -5.71
N GLY A 90 -8.23 3.12 -6.70
CA GLY A 90 -8.92 4.42 -6.64
C GLY A 90 -8.02 5.61 -6.99
N GLY A 91 -6.74 5.38 -7.29
CA GLY A 91 -5.79 6.44 -7.67
C GLY A 91 -4.34 6.14 -7.31
N CYS A 92 -3.45 7.01 -7.78
CA CYS A 92 -2.01 6.92 -7.56
C CYS A 92 -1.64 7.09 -6.07
N ARG A 93 -2.32 8.02 -5.38
CA ARG A 93 -2.09 8.31 -3.96
C ARG A 93 -2.40 7.10 -3.08
N GLN A 94 -3.55 6.44 -3.26
CA GLN A 94 -3.88 5.24 -2.50
C GLN A 94 -2.89 4.11 -2.78
N ALA A 95 -2.52 3.89 -4.04
CA ALA A 95 -1.54 2.87 -4.40
C ALA A 95 -0.20 3.10 -3.68
N TRP A 96 0.24 4.36 -3.57
CA TRP A 96 1.46 4.74 -2.84
C TRP A 96 1.35 4.46 -1.33
N ARG A 97 0.26 4.90 -0.68
CA ARG A 97 0.02 4.66 0.75
C ARG A 97 -0.06 3.17 1.08
N ILE A 98 -0.80 2.39 0.31
CA ILE A 98 -0.97 0.93 0.53
C ILE A 98 0.36 0.19 0.34
N SER A 99 1.22 0.73 -0.54
CA SER A 99 2.59 0.25 -0.70
C SER A 99 3.50 0.58 0.49
N GLY A 100 3.00 1.28 1.51
CA GLY A 100 3.74 1.60 2.73
C GLY A 100 4.93 2.50 2.49
N LEU A 101 4.83 3.38 1.49
CA LEU A 101 5.87 4.32 1.14
C LEU A 101 5.66 5.63 1.90
N PRO A 102 6.74 6.34 2.25
CA PRO A 102 6.66 7.59 3.00
C PRO A 102 6.00 8.68 2.14
N ASN A 103 5.66 9.79 2.79
CA ASN A 103 5.13 10.97 2.10
C ASN A 103 6.12 11.42 1.01
N PRO A 104 5.69 11.49 -0.26
CA PRO A 104 6.58 11.83 -1.38
C PRO A 104 6.85 13.34 -1.50
N GLY A 105 6.24 14.17 -0.63
CA GLY A 105 6.34 15.63 -0.66
C GLY A 105 5.22 16.28 -1.48
N GLU A 106 4.95 17.55 -1.18
CA GLU A 106 3.83 18.33 -1.74
C GLU A 106 3.84 18.38 -3.28
N GLU A 107 5.01 18.62 -3.87
CA GLU A 107 5.17 18.67 -5.33
C GLU A 107 4.72 17.35 -5.98
N ALA A 108 5.23 16.22 -5.49
CA ALA A 108 4.85 14.91 -6.00
C ALA A 108 3.36 14.60 -5.81
N LEU A 109 2.80 14.98 -4.66
CA LEU A 109 1.37 14.77 -4.37
C LEU A 109 0.46 15.51 -5.34
N SER A 110 0.87 16.68 -5.84
CA SER A 110 0.10 17.45 -6.83
C SER A 110 -0.14 16.69 -8.14
N TYR A 111 0.76 15.76 -8.48
CA TYR A 111 0.68 14.90 -9.68
C TYR A 111 -0.03 13.56 -9.42
N MET A 112 -0.46 13.28 -8.19
CA MET A 112 -1.11 12.01 -7.79
C MET A 112 -2.64 12.08 -7.69
N ASN A 113 -3.25 13.20 -8.09
CA ASN A 113 -4.70 13.41 -8.09
C ASN A 113 -5.40 12.76 -9.29
#